data_AF-D8FIR2-F1
#
_entry.id   AF-D8FIR2-F1
#
_cell.length_a   1.000
_cell.length_b   1.000
_cell.length_c   1.000
_cell.angle_alpha   90.00
_cell.angle_beta   90.00
_cell.angle_gamma   90.00
#
_symmetry.space_group_name_H-M   'P 1'
#
loop_
_entity.id
_entity.type
_entity.pdbx_description
1 polymer ?
#
loop_
_entity_poly.entity_id
_entity_poly.type
_entity_poly.pdbx_seq_one_letter_code
_entity_poly.pdbx_strand_id
1 'polypeptide(L)'
;MIYLDNCSTTKTCQESIDIMTKALSEDFANPSSLHSFGLKVEKEIAQSRSAVAKLVGAQTSEIFFTSGGTESNNIAIHGLIKKNKRKGKK
;
A
#
# COMPACT_ATOMS: atom_id res chain seq x y z
N MET A 1 -5.01 -29.15 12.90
CA MET A 1 -3.75 -28.67 12.28
C MET A 1 -3.24 -27.51 13.13
N ILE A 2 -1.96 -27.51 13.52
CA ILE A 2 -1.35 -26.42 14.27
C ILE A 2 -0.42 -25.68 13.30
N TYR A 3 -0.62 -24.37 13.12
CA TYR A 3 0.15 -23.54 12.19
C TYR A 3 1.16 -22.68 12.96
N LEU A 4 2.45 -22.93 12.75
CA LEU A 4 3.56 -22.25 13.44
C LEU A 4 4.55 -21.58 12.47
N ASP A 5 4.13 -21.27 11.24
CA ASP A 5 4.98 -20.66 10.19
C ASP A 5 4.54 -19.24 9.82
N ASN A 6 4.28 -18.40 10.83
CA ASN A 6 3.80 -17.02 10.62
C ASN A 6 4.88 -16.08 10.03
N CYS A 7 6.16 -16.49 10.05
CA CYS A 7 7.24 -15.73 9.41
C CYS A 7 7.18 -15.81 7.88
N SER A 8 6.63 -16.89 7.31
CA SER A 8 6.43 -17.03 5.87
C SER A 8 5.20 -16.24 5.40
N THR A 9 4.08 -16.37 6.10
CA THR A 9 2.85 -15.59 5.90
C THR A 9 1.88 -15.79 7.07
N THR A 10 0.89 -14.91 7.18
CA THR A 10 -0.12 -14.93 8.26
C THR A 10 -1.53 -15.09 7.71
N LYS A 11 -2.41 -15.76 8.47
CA LYS A 11 -3.85 -15.76 8.16
C LYS A 11 -4.39 -14.33 8.28
N THR A 12 -5.04 -13.84 7.22
CA THR A 12 -5.73 -12.55 7.22
C THR A 12 -6.81 -12.50 8.31
N CYS A 13 -6.86 -11.40 9.07
CA CYS A 13 -7.90 -11.20 10.08
C CYS A 13 -9.27 -10.98 9.41
N GLN A 14 -10.36 -11.31 10.11
CA GLN A 14 -11.71 -11.29 9.52
C GLN A 14 -12.09 -9.89 9.04
N GLU A 15 -11.72 -8.86 9.80
CA GLU A 15 -12.00 -7.47 9.48
C GLU A 15 -11.38 -7.03 8.15
N SER A 16 -10.16 -7.51 7.86
CA SER A 16 -9.49 -7.23 6.58
C SER A 16 -10.15 -7.99 5.43
N ILE A 17 -10.64 -9.21 5.68
CA ILE A 17 -11.40 -9.99 4.69
C ILE A 17 -12.70 -9.25 4.35
N ASP A 18 -13.45 -8.80 5.35
CA ASP A 18 -14.75 -8.14 5.14
C ASP A 18 -14.59 -6.84 4.34
N ILE A 19 -13.58 -6.02 4.66
CA ILE A 19 -13.29 -4.80 3.91
C ILE A 19 -12.83 -5.10 2.48
N MET A 20 -12.02 -6.14 2.28
CA MET A 20 -11.62 -6.54 0.93
C MET A 20 -12.82 -7.04 0.11
N THR A 21 -13.71 -7.83 0.71
CA THR A 21 -14.94 -8.26 0.05
C THR A 21 -15.79 -7.06 -0.36
N LYS A 22 -16.02 -6.10 0.54
CA LYS A 22 -16.72 -4.84 0.22
C LYS A 22 -16.04 -4.08 -0.91
N ALA A 23 -14.71 -3.95 -0.88
CA ALA A 23 -13.95 -3.26 -1.92
C ALA A 23 -14.15 -3.90 -3.30
N LEU A 24 -14.23 -5.23 -3.36
CA LEU A 24 -14.40 -5.98 -4.60
C LEU A 24 -15.86 -6.02 -5.10
N SER A 25 -16.85 -6.05 -4.20
CA SER A 25 -18.26 -6.19 -4.57
C SER A 25 -19.01 -4.85 -4.70
N GLU A 26 -18.69 -3.87 -3.85
CA GLU A 26 -19.44 -2.61 -3.74
C GLU A 26 -18.63 -1.39 -4.18
N ASP A 27 -17.31 -1.38 -3.97
CA ASP A 27 -16.42 -0.23 -4.21
C ASP A 27 -15.43 -0.48 -5.37
N PHE A 28 -15.86 -1.21 -6.39
CA PHE A 28 -15.04 -1.67 -7.51
C PHE A 28 -14.64 -0.59 -8.54
N ALA A 29 -15.03 0.67 -8.33
CA ALA A 29 -14.77 1.74 -9.28
C ALA A 29 -13.28 2.09 -9.37
N ASN A 30 -12.86 2.56 -10.55
CA ASN A 30 -11.53 3.10 -10.72
C ASN A 30 -11.38 4.41 -9.91
N PRO A 31 -10.43 4.51 -8.95
CA PRO A 31 -10.23 5.70 -8.14
C PRO A 31 -9.78 6.92 -8.95
N SER A 32 -9.24 6.73 -10.16
CA SER A 32 -8.85 7.84 -11.05
C SER A 32 -10.03 8.45 -11.83
N SER A 33 -11.23 7.90 -11.68
CA SER A 33 -12.43 8.41 -12.35
C SER A 33 -13.02 9.60 -11.60
N LEU A 34 -13.37 10.66 -12.34
CA LEU A 34 -13.93 11.90 -11.77
C LEU A 34 -15.40 11.83 -11.37
N HIS A 35 -16.11 10.75 -11.70
CA HIS A 35 -17.50 10.58 -11.29
C HIS A 35 -17.59 10.25 -9.80
N SER A 36 -18.74 10.53 -9.18
CA SER A 36 -18.97 10.37 -7.73
C SER A 36 -18.51 9.03 -7.17
N PHE A 37 -18.72 7.94 -7.92
CA PHE A 37 -18.30 6.62 -7.50
C PHE A 37 -16.77 6.43 -7.44
N GLY A 38 -16.00 6.98 -8.40
CA GLY A 38 -14.52 6.93 -8.36
C GLY A 38 -13.96 7.78 -7.24
N LEU A 39 -14.52 8.99 -7.04
CA LEU A 39 -14.16 9.89 -5.94
C LEU A 39 -14.42 9.24 -4.55
N LYS A 40 -15.46 8.41 -4.43
CA LYS A 40 -15.72 7.63 -3.20
C LYS A 40 -14.56 6.67 -2.91
N VAL A 41 -14.14 5.87 -3.91
CA VAL A 41 -13.03 4.91 -3.76
C VAL A 41 -11.71 5.62 -3.49
N GLU A 42 -11.43 6.72 -4.19
CA GLU A 42 -10.24 7.56 -3.96
C GLU A 42 -10.17 8.01 -2.49
N LYS A 43 -11.30 8.44 -1.92
CA LYS A 43 -11.39 8.83 -0.51
C LYS A 43 -11.10 7.68 0.44
N GLU A 44 -11.58 6.46 0.17
CA GLU A 44 -11.28 5.27 0.99
C GLU A 44 -9.79 4.91 0.95
N ILE A 45 -9.15 5.02 -0.22
CA ILE A 45 -7.69 4.83 -0.36
C ILE A 45 -6.93 5.92 0.42
N ALA A 46 -7.37 7.18 0.36
CA ALA A 46 -6.76 8.28 1.11
C ALA A 46 -6.87 8.09 2.63
N GLN A 47 -8.00 7.59 3.13
CA GLN A 47 -8.18 7.22 4.54
C GLN A 47 -7.23 6.09 4.95
N SER A 48 -7.10 5.06 4.11
CA SER A 48 -6.14 3.96 4.34
C SER A 48 -4.70 4.47 4.42
N ARG A 49 -4.32 5.39 3.52
CA ARG A 49 -3.00 6.05 3.55
C ARG A 49 -2.76 6.81 4.85
N SER A 50 -3.78 7.53 5.34
CA SER A 50 -3.71 8.27 6.60
C SER A 50 -3.56 7.34 7.81
N ALA A 51 -4.28 6.22 7.83
CA ALA A 51 -4.16 5.23 8.90
C ALA A 51 -2.74 4.62 8.96
N VAL A 52 -2.17 4.25 7.81
CA VAL A 52 -0.79 3.72 7.72
C VAL A 52 0.22 4.78 8.15
N ALA A 53 0.09 6.03 7.67
CA ALA A 53 0.97 7.12 8.05
C ALA A 53 1.00 7.34 9.58
N LYS A 54 -0.18 7.34 10.21
CA LYS A 54 -0.31 7.45 11.67
C LYS A 54 0.33 6.27 12.40
N LEU A 55 0.16 5.05 11.90
CA LEU A 55 0.73 3.83 12.50
C LEU A 55 2.25 3.87 12.56
N VAL A 56 2.91 4.40 11.53
CA VAL A 56 4.38 4.42 11.41
C VAL A 56 5.01 5.76 11.77
N GLY A 57 4.22 6.76 12.16
CA GLY A 57 4.71 8.10 12.55
C GLY A 57 5.22 8.94 11.38
N ALA A 58 4.65 8.78 10.18
CA ALA A 58 5.02 9.50 8.96
C ALA A 58 3.92 10.48 8.50
N GLN A 59 4.24 11.34 7.53
CA GLN A 59 3.25 12.16 6.82
C GLN A 59 2.52 11.33 5.76
N THR A 60 1.29 11.71 5.43
CA THR A 60 0.52 11.02 4.38
C THR A 60 1.21 11.07 3.01
N SER A 61 1.97 12.14 2.73
CA SER A 61 2.77 12.33 1.52
C SER A 61 3.99 11.40 1.43
N GLU A 62 4.38 10.75 2.54
CA GLU A 62 5.52 9.83 2.60
C GLU A 62 5.10 8.37 2.41
N ILE A 63 3.80 8.08 2.40
CA ILE A 63 3.27 6.72 2.23
C ILE A 63 2.96 6.46 0.76
N PHE A 64 3.53 5.38 0.23
CA PHE A 64 3.26 4.85 -1.11
C PHE A 64 2.80 3.40 -1.00
N PHE A 65 1.73 3.03 -1.73
CA PHE A 65 1.28 1.65 -1.81
C PHE A 65 1.97 0.96 -2.98
N THR A 66 2.50 -0.23 -2.74
CA THR A 66 3.18 -1.10 -3.72
C THR A 66 2.55 -2.50 -3.64
N SER A 67 2.99 -3.44 -4.47
CA SER A 67 2.55 -4.83 -4.41
C SER A 67 3.04 -5.57 -3.16
N GLY A 68 4.08 -5.08 -2.47
CA GLY A 68 4.63 -5.71 -1.27
C GLY A 68 6.06 -5.31 -0.95
N GLY A 69 6.65 -5.97 0.06
CA GLY A 69 7.98 -5.62 0.59
C GLY A 69 9.11 -5.71 -0.44
N THR A 70 9.08 -6.73 -1.32
CA THR A 70 10.10 -6.91 -2.37
C THR A 70 10.13 -5.74 -3.34
N GLU A 71 8.98 -5.25 -3.78
CA GLU A 71 8.90 -4.08 -4.67
C GLU A 71 9.36 -2.80 -3.93
N SER A 72 8.87 -2.57 -2.71
CA SER A 72 9.24 -1.41 -1.90
C SER A 72 10.75 -1.31 -1.68
N ASN A 73 11.42 -2.41 -1.36
CA ASN A 73 12.87 -2.45 -1.18
C ASN A 73 13.61 -2.10 -2.47
N ASN A 74 13.17 -2.63 -3.61
CA ASN A 74 13.77 -2.31 -4.90
C ASN A 74 13.57 -0.84 -5.28
N ILE A 75 12.40 -0.26 -5.01
CA ILE A 75 12.13 1.17 -5.24
C ILE A 75 13.11 2.02 -4.43
N ALA A 76 13.31 1.71 -3.15
CA ALA A 76 14.23 2.46 -2.28
C ALA A 76 15.68 2.41 -2.80
N ILE A 77 16.17 1.21 -3.13
CA ILE A 77 17.54 1.00 -3.64
C ILE A 77 17.72 1.69 -4.99
N HIS A 78 16.83 1.44 -5.95
CA HIS A 78 16.93 2.07 -7.27
C HIS A 78 16.74 3.59 -7.21
N GLY A 79 15.90 4.09 -6.31
CA GLY A 79 15.75 5.52 -6.06
C GLY A 79 17.06 6.15 -5.58
N LEU A 80 17.74 5.52 -4.62
CA LEU A 80 19.03 5.96 -4.10
C LEU A 80 20.10 5.96 -5.20
N ILE A 81 20.19 4.89 -6.00
CA ILE A 81 21.13 4.78 -7.12
C ILE A 81 20.87 5.86 -8.16
N LYS A 82 19.60 6.05 -8.57
CA LYS A 82 19.21 7.06 -9.56
C LYS A 82 19.57 8.47 -9.10
N LYS A 83 19.33 8.80 -7.82
CA LYS A 83 19.69 10.10 -7.22
C LYS A 83 21.21 10.32 -7.17
N ASN A 84 22.00 9.27 -6.96
CA ASN A 84 23.45 9.34 -6.81
C ASN A 84 24.25 8.92 -8.06
N LYS A 85 23.64 8.89 -9.26
CA LYS A 85 24.29 8.44 -10.51
C LYS A 85 25.67 9.06 -10.80
N ARG A 86 25.95 10.27 -10.31
CA ARG A 86 27.23 10.97 -10.48
C ARG A 86 28.26 10.67 -9.39
N LYS A 87 27.85 10.16 -8.22
CA LYS A 87 28.70 9.93 -7.04
C LYS A 87 29.50 8.61 -7.07
N GLY A 88 29.47 7.87 -8.18
CA GLY A 88 30.22 6.62 -8.36
C GLY A 88 30.75 6.39 -9.77
N LYS A 89 30.61 7.38 -10.66
CA LYS A 89 31.27 7.36 -11.97
C LYS A 89 32.62 8.06 -11.82
N LYS A 90 33.68 7.28 -11.60
CA LYS A 90 35.02 7.66 -12.03
C LYS A 90 35.15 7.34 -13.51
#